data_AF-A0A959IPM6-F1
#
_entry.id   AF-A0A959IPM6-F1
#
_cell.length_a   1.000
_cell.length_b   1.000
_cell.length_c   1.000
_cell.angle_alpha   90.00
_cell.angle_beta   90.00
_cell.angle_gamma   90.00
#
_symmetry.space_group_name_H-M   'P 1'
#
loop_
_entity.id
_entity.type
_entity.pdbx_description
1 polymer ?
#
loop_
_entity_poly.entity_id
_entity_poly.type
_entity_poly.pdbx_seq_one_letter_code
_entity_poly.pdbx_strand_id
1 'polypeptide(L)'
;MLIWIGFIALIGLFLALDLGVFNKRAHVISTREALGWTGIWVTISLLFSLFIYFGYENHWLGLGKTLGNPMQGGEAVIKYLTGYIIEQSLSIDNIFVIVMVFAYFRVPQKYQHRVLFWGILGAIFFRGLMIAVGTWLIHHVSWITYVFG
;
A
#
# COMPACT_ATOMS: atom_id res chain seq x y z
N MET A 1 -4.24 14.75 -16.03
CA MET A 1 -4.24 15.56 -14.78
C MET A 1 -5.53 15.40 -13.96
N LEU A 2 -6.74 15.47 -14.55
CA LEU A 2 -8.01 15.31 -13.83
C LEU A 2 -8.13 14.02 -13.00
N ILE A 3 -7.69 12.88 -13.54
CA ILE A 3 -7.69 11.59 -12.82
C ILE A 3 -6.78 11.61 -11.59
N TRP A 4 -5.60 12.22 -11.70
CA TRP A 4 -4.65 12.36 -10.59
C TRP A 4 -5.18 13.31 -9.50
N ILE A 5 -5.81 14.42 -9.89
CA ILE A 5 -6.43 15.34 -8.95
C ILE A 5 -7.60 14.66 -8.23
N GLY A 6 -8.44 13.92 -8.95
CA GLY A 6 -9.53 13.14 -8.36
C GLY A 6 -9.04 12.06 -7.40
N PHE A 7 -7.95 11.37 -7.74
CA PHE A 7 -7.33 10.36 -6.88
C PHE A 7 -6.76 10.97 -5.60
N ILE A 8 -6.02 12.08 -5.69
CA ILE A 8 -5.49 12.80 -4.52
C ILE A 8 -6.64 13.36 -3.66
N ALA A 9 -7.68 13.90 -4.27
CA ALA A 9 -8.86 14.39 -3.56
C ALA A 9 -9.61 13.26 -2.83
N LEU A 10 -9.72 12.08 -3.45
CA LEU A 10 -10.31 10.88 -2.84
C LEU A 10 -9.47 10.39 -1.65
N ILE A 11 -8.15 10.35 -1.79
CA ILE A 11 -7.23 10.02 -0.68
C ILE A 11 -7.39 11.03 0.46
N GLY A 12 -7.42 12.32 0.14
CA GLY A 12 -7.62 13.38 1.12
C GLY A 12 -8.99 13.27 1.83
N LEU A 13 -10.04 12.89 1.10
CA LEU A 13 -11.37 12.64 1.65
C LEU A 13 -11.38 11.44 2.58
N PHE A 14 -10.79 10.31 2.18
CA PHE A 14 -10.70 9.13 3.04
C PHE A 14 -9.90 9.40 4.30
N LEU A 15 -8.76 10.10 4.19
CA LEU A 15 -8.02 10.59 5.35
C LEU A 15 -8.91 11.47 6.22
N ALA A 16 -9.58 12.48 5.66
CA ALA A 16 -10.45 13.37 6.43
C ALA A 16 -11.61 12.64 7.13
N LEU A 17 -12.19 11.62 6.51
CA LEU A 17 -13.25 10.79 7.08
C LEU A 17 -12.74 9.90 8.22
N ASP A 18 -11.59 9.26 8.01
CA ASP A 18 -10.94 8.41 9.02
C ASP A 18 -10.44 9.26 10.22
N LEU A 19 -9.98 10.48 9.95
CA LEU A 19 -9.62 11.52 10.93
C LEU A 19 -10.83 12.06 11.72
N GLY A 20 -11.91 12.38 11.00
CA GLY A 20 -12.98 13.23 11.50
C GLY A 20 -14.10 12.47 12.19
N VAL A 21 -14.40 11.24 11.76
CA VAL A 21 -15.62 10.52 12.17
C VAL A 21 -15.34 9.26 13.00
N PHE A 22 -14.22 8.56 12.78
CA PHE A 22 -13.96 7.26 13.43
C PHE A 22 -13.27 7.33 14.79
N ASN A 23 -13.10 8.54 15.35
CA ASN A 23 -12.31 8.75 16.55
C ASN A 23 -13.09 8.49 17.86
N LYS A 24 -13.52 7.24 18.14
CA LYS A 24 -14.07 6.92 19.47
C LYS A 24 -13.90 5.52 20.07
N ARG A 25 -13.35 4.52 19.38
CA ARG A 25 -13.13 3.20 20.01
C ARG A 25 -11.82 2.58 19.57
N ALA A 26 -10.76 2.90 20.31
CA ALA A 26 -9.52 2.13 20.30
C ALA A 26 -9.82 0.75 20.93
N HIS A 27 -10.26 -0.20 20.11
CA HIS A 27 -10.26 -1.60 20.50
C HIS A 27 -8.87 -2.14 20.21
N VAL A 28 -8.14 -2.54 21.26
CA VAL A 28 -6.83 -3.15 21.11
C VAL A 28 -7.07 -4.55 20.55
N ILE A 29 -6.97 -4.69 19.22
CA ILE A 29 -7.04 -6.00 18.56
C ILE A 29 -5.90 -6.83 19.15
N SER A 30 -6.24 -7.97 19.75
CA SER A 30 -5.24 -8.87 20.33
C SER A 30 -4.34 -9.43 19.24
N THR A 31 -3.06 -9.68 19.54
CA THR A 31 -2.09 -10.21 18.55
C THR A 31 -2.61 -11.49 17.86
N ARG A 32 -3.38 -12.31 18.56
CA ARG A 32 -4.01 -13.52 17.99
C ARG A 32 -5.11 -13.21 16.99
N GLU A 33 -5.92 -12.20 17.26
CA GLU A 33 -6.96 -11.74 16.33
C GLU A 33 -6.35 -11.06 15.11
N ALA A 34 -5.30 -10.25 15.30
CA ALA A 34 -4.58 -9.59 14.21
C ALA A 34 -3.91 -10.60 13.26
N LEU A 35 -3.31 -11.68 13.80
CA LEU A 35 -2.77 -12.77 13.01
C LEU A 35 -3.87 -13.53 12.25
N GLY A 36 -5.01 -13.79 12.90
CA GLY A 36 -6.18 -14.41 12.26
C GLY A 36 -6.70 -13.58 11.09
N TRP A 37 -6.87 -12.27 11.28
CA TRP A 37 -7.26 -11.35 10.21
C TRP A 37 -6.24 -11.33 9.08
N THR A 38 -4.95 -11.25 9.39
CA THR A 38 -3.88 -11.29 8.37
C THR A 38 -3.95 -12.59 7.56
N GLY A 39 -4.14 -13.72 8.23
CA GLY A 39 -4.30 -15.02 7.58
C GLY A 39 -5.49 -15.04 6.62
N ILE A 40 -6.66 -14.57 7.06
CA ILE A 40 -7.86 -14.48 6.23
C ILE A 40 -7.60 -13.64 4.97
N TRP A 41 -7.01 -12.46 5.11
CA TRP A 41 -6.70 -11.58 3.98
C TRP A 41 -5.70 -12.20 3.01
N VAL A 42 -4.66 -12.86 3.52
CA VAL A 42 -3.69 -13.59 2.69
C VAL A 42 -4.37 -14.74 1.96
N THR A 43 -5.22 -15.52 2.62
CA THR A 43 -5.96 -16.61 1.99
C THR A 43 -6.89 -16.10 0.89
N ILE A 44 -7.61 -15.00 1.12
CA ILE A 44 -8.46 -14.38 0.10
C ILE A 44 -7.63 -13.91 -1.10
N SER A 45 -6.47 -13.29 -0.86
CA SER A 45 -5.56 -12.87 -1.94
C SER A 45 -5.04 -14.06 -2.76
N LEU A 46 -4.67 -15.17 -2.10
CA LEU A 46 -4.22 -16.39 -2.78
C LEU A 46 -5.35 -17.07 -3.56
N LEU A 47 -6.57 -17.11 -3.02
CA LEU A 47 -7.74 -17.60 -3.75
C LEU A 47 -8.05 -16.73 -4.97
N PHE A 48 -7.83 -15.41 -4.85
CA PHE A 48 -7.96 -14.50 -5.98
C PHE A 48 -6.89 -14.75 -7.05
N SER A 49 -5.65 -15.11 -6.67
CA SER A 49 -4.64 -15.57 -7.63
C SER A 49 -5.11 -16.80 -8.42
N LEU A 50 -5.79 -17.76 -7.77
CA LEU A 50 -6.37 -18.91 -8.47
C LEU A 50 -7.50 -18.48 -9.41
N PHE A 51 -8.34 -17.52 -9.00
CA PHE A 51 -9.34 -16.93 -9.88
C PHE A 51 -8.71 -16.25 -11.10
N ILE A 52 -7.59 -15.54 -10.94
CA ILE A 52 -6.82 -14.96 -12.07
C ILE A 52 -6.29 -16.06 -12.98
N TYR A 53 -5.74 -17.15 -12.41
CA TYR A 53 -5.27 -18.30 -13.19
C TYR A 53 -6.39 -18.85 -14.08
N PHE A 54 -7.51 -19.25 -13.47
CA PHE A 54 -8.64 -19.84 -14.20
C PHE A 54 -9.34 -18.84 -15.13
N GLY A 55 -9.38 -17.55 -14.77
CA GLY A 55 -9.98 -16.50 -15.58
C GLY A 55 -9.19 -16.21 -16.86
N TYR A 56 -7.86 -16.18 -16.78
CA TYR A 56 -6.97 -16.01 -17.93
C TYR A 56 -6.83 -17.30 -18.76
N GLU A 57 -6.80 -18.48 -18.13
CA GLU A 57 -6.72 -19.77 -18.83
C GLU A 57 -8.00 -20.08 -19.62
N ASN A 58 -9.17 -19.89 -19.00
CA ASN A 58 -10.47 -20.16 -19.64
C ASN A 58 -10.96 -18.99 -20.52
N HIS A 59 -10.16 -17.94 -20.70
CA HIS A 59 -10.51 -16.75 -21.48
C HIS A 59 -11.86 -16.14 -21.10
N TRP A 60 -12.20 -16.16 -19.81
CA TRP A 60 -13.46 -15.64 -19.34
C TRP A 60 -13.53 -14.14 -19.65
N LEU A 61 -14.67 -13.63 -20.15
CA LEU A 61 -14.85 -12.20 -20.52
C LEU A 61 -13.91 -11.65 -21.62
N GLY A 62 -13.17 -12.49 -22.35
CA GLY A 62 -12.16 -12.03 -23.32
C GLY A 62 -10.83 -11.62 -22.68
N LEU A 63 -10.64 -11.88 -21.37
CA LEU A 63 -9.32 -11.79 -20.73
C LEU A 63 -8.35 -12.79 -21.41
N GLY A 64 -7.13 -12.35 -21.68
CA GLY A 64 -6.13 -13.14 -22.42
C GLY A 64 -6.14 -12.95 -23.95
N LYS A 65 -7.22 -12.41 -24.54
CA LYS A 65 -7.26 -11.98 -25.96
C LYS A 65 -6.88 -10.51 -26.11
N THR A 66 -5.75 -10.10 -25.57
CA THR A 66 -5.21 -8.77 -25.84
C THR A 66 -4.51 -8.82 -27.20
N LEU A 67 -5.02 -8.07 -28.20
CA LEU A 67 -4.37 -7.90 -29.51
C LEU A 67 -2.90 -7.46 -29.30
N GLY A 68 -1.96 -8.40 -29.44
CA GLY A 68 -0.52 -8.13 -29.44
C GLY A 68 0.34 -8.85 -28.39
N ASN A 69 -0.21 -9.34 -27.28
CA ASN A 69 0.53 -10.15 -26.29
C ASN A 69 -0.41 -11.16 -25.60
N PRO A 70 -0.48 -12.42 -26.05
CA PRO A 70 -1.27 -13.45 -25.37
C PRO A 70 -0.63 -13.74 -24.02
N MET A 71 -1.24 -13.26 -22.94
CA MET A 71 -0.73 -13.46 -21.58
C MET A 71 -1.34 -14.75 -21.03
N GLN A 72 -0.50 -15.76 -20.79
CA GLN A 72 -0.94 -17.03 -20.20
C GLN A 72 -1.37 -16.84 -18.74
N GLY A 73 -2.26 -17.71 -18.23
CA GLY A 73 -2.73 -17.67 -16.85
C GLY A 73 -1.58 -17.64 -15.83
N GLY A 74 -0.50 -18.39 -16.08
CA GLY A 74 0.71 -18.37 -15.27
C GLY A 74 1.39 -16.99 -15.18
N GLU A 75 1.52 -16.26 -16.30
CA GLU A 75 2.16 -14.94 -16.30
C GLU A 75 1.33 -13.89 -15.58
N ALA A 76 0.01 -13.92 -15.74
CA ALA A 76 -0.90 -13.01 -15.05
C ALA A 76 -0.87 -13.22 -13.53
N VAL A 77 -0.83 -14.49 -13.10
CA VAL A 77 -0.69 -14.85 -11.68
C VAL A 77 0.64 -14.41 -11.11
N ILE A 78 1.75 -14.64 -11.83
CA ILE A 78 3.08 -14.21 -11.38
C ILE A 78 3.08 -12.68 -11.21
N LYS A 79 2.58 -11.91 -12.17
CA LYS A 79 2.50 -10.44 -12.04
C LYS A 79 1.65 -9.99 -10.85
N TYR A 80 0.48 -10.61 -10.65
CA TYR A 80 -0.36 -10.33 -9.50
C TYR A 80 0.36 -10.64 -8.18
N LEU A 81 0.96 -11.83 -8.07
CA LEU A 81 1.62 -12.27 -6.85
C LEU A 81 2.87 -11.43 -6.56
N THR A 82 3.63 -11.07 -7.59
CA THR A 82 4.76 -10.14 -7.47
C THR A 82 4.29 -8.77 -6.96
N GLY A 83 3.23 -8.21 -7.55
CA GLY A 83 2.65 -6.95 -7.08
C GLY A 83 2.19 -7.05 -5.62
N TYR A 84 1.44 -8.10 -5.29
CA TYR A 84 0.96 -8.36 -3.93
C TYR A 84 2.11 -8.45 -2.91
N ILE A 85 3.17 -9.20 -3.21
CA ILE A 85 4.33 -9.33 -2.32
C ILE A 85 5.06 -8.00 -2.16
N ILE A 86 5.21 -7.21 -3.24
CA ILE A 86 5.84 -5.89 -3.20
C ILE A 86 5.03 -4.95 -2.31
N GLU A 87 3.71 -4.87 -2.50
CA GLU A 87 2.82 -4.03 -1.69
C GLU A 87 2.81 -4.45 -0.21
N GLN A 88 2.79 -5.76 0.05
CA GLN A 88 2.84 -6.30 1.40
C GLN A 88 4.18 -5.99 2.08
N SER A 89 5.30 -6.11 1.35
CA SER A 89 6.64 -5.80 1.86
C SER A 89 6.78 -4.31 2.20
N LEU A 90 6.28 -3.43 1.32
CA LEU A 90 6.27 -1.99 1.55
C LEU A 90 5.43 -1.62 2.78
N SER A 91 4.31 -2.31 2.99
CA SER A 91 3.43 -2.10 4.14
C SER A 91 4.09 -2.55 5.45
N ILE A 92 4.77 -3.69 5.46
CA ILE A 92 5.51 -4.21 6.62
C ILE A 92 6.67 -3.29 7.01
N ASP A 93 7.42 -2.78 6.03
CA ASP A 93 8.53 -1.85 6.26
C ASP A 93 8.06 -0.58 7.01
N ASN A 94 6.96 0.04 6.55
CA ASN A 94 6.40 1.22 7.21
C ASN A 94 5.98 0.94 8.66
N ILE A 95 5.31 -0.19 8.92
CA ILE A 95 4.87 -0.56 10.28
C ILE A 95 6.08 -0.86 11.18
N PHE A 96 7.11 -1.51 10.65
CA PHE A 96 8.32 -1.86 11.39
C PHE A 96 9.03 -0.60 11.93
N VAL A 97 9.22 0.41 11.07
CA VAL A 97 9.82 1.70 11.47
C VAL A 97 9.00 2.34 12.59
N ILE A 98 7.68 2.37 12.46
CA ILE A 98 6.77 2.95 13.46
C ILE A 98 6.90 2.23 14.81
N VAL A 99 6.88 0.90 14.82
CA VAL A 99 6.99 0.09 16.05
C VAL A 99 8.36 0.30 16.71
N MET A 100 9.44 0.37 15.93
CA MET A 100 10.78 0.64 16.44
C MET A 100 10.86 2.01 17.13
N VAL A 101 10.27 3.05 16.52
CA VAL A 101 10.19 4.39 17.11
C VAL A 101 9.39 4.37 18.42
N PHE A 102 8.25 3.69 18.47
CA PHE A 102 7.46 3.58 19.70
C PHE A 102 8.16 2.80 20.81
N ALA A 103 8.89 1.76 20.45
CA ALA A 103 9.70 0.98 21.39
C ALA A 103 10.83 1.83 21.98
N TYR A 104 11.51 2.63 21.15
CA TYR A 104 12.56 3.55 21.60
C TYR A 104 12.04 4.59 22.60
N PHE A 105 10.88 5.20 22.31
CA PHE A 105 10.27 6.22 23.18
C PHE A 105 9.40 5.66 24.32
N ARG A 106 9.25 4.34 24.44
CA ARG A 106 8.43 3.66 25.46
C ARG A 106 7.00 4.24 25.57
N VAL A 107 6.36 4.50 24.43
CA VAL A 107 5.05 5.16 24.38
C VAL A 107 3.96 4.25 24.98
N PRO A 108 3.21 4.70 26.01
CA PRO A 108 2.13 3.93 26.61
C PRO A 108 1.02 3.59 25.59
N GLN A 109 0.49 2.36 25.62
CA GLN A 109 -0.49 1.87 24.62
C GLN A 109 -1.73 2.75 24.46
N LYS A 110 -2.17 3.46 25.52
CA LYS A 110 -3.28 4.40 25.47
C LYS A 110 -3.07 5.57 24.50
N TYR A 111 -1.81 5.97 24.27
CA TYR A 111 -1.46 7.06 23.37
C TYR A 111 -0.96 6.59 22.00
N GLN A 112 -0.65 5.29 21.83
CA GLN A 112 -0.12 4.75 20.57
C GLN A 112 -1.01 5.08 19.38
N HIS A 113 -2.33 4.93 19.49
CA HIS A 113 -3.24 5.28 18.40
C HIS A 113 -3.14 6.75 17.97
N ARG A 114 -3.00 7.66 18.94
CA ARG A 114 -2.94 9.10 18.68
C ARG A 114 -1.59 9.53 18.10
N VAL A 115 -0.49 8.93 18.59
CA VAL A 115 0.86 9.17 18.08
C VAL A 115 1.03 8.53 16.69
N LEU A 116 0.51 7.32 16.50
CA LEU A 116 0.46 6.63 15.21
C LEU A 116 -0.25 7.47 14.17
N PHE A 117 -1.39 8.03 14.55
CA PHE A 117 -2.17 8.91 13.70
C PHE A 117 -1.34 10.12 13.19
N TRP A 118 -0.72 10.87 14.10
CA TRP A 118 0.14 12.00 13.72
C TRP A 118 1.40 11.56 12.96
N GLY A 119 1.94 10.39 13.28
CA GLY A 119 3.09 9.78 12.61
C GLY A 119 2.79 9.41 11.16
N ILE A 120 1.65 8.77 10.88
CA ILE A 120 1.22 8.41 9.52
C ILE A 120 0.99 9.69 8.69
N LEU A 121 0.31 10.69 9.25
CA LEU A 121 0.06 11.96 8.56
C LEU A 121 1.38 12.68 8.23
N GLY A 122 2.31 12.73 9.18
CA GLY A 122 3.65 13.24 8.95
C GLY A 122 4.41 12.44 7.89
N ALA A 123 4.39 11.11 7.97
CA ALA A 123 5.08 10.24 7.02
C ALA A 123 4.55 10.41 5.59
N ILE A 124 3.23 10.49 5.39
CA ILE A 124 2.60 10.75 4.09
C ILE A 124 3.03 12.12 3.56
N PHE A 125 3.03 13.15 4.42
CA PHE A 125 3.47 14.49 4.06
C PHE A 125 4.94 14.51 3.63
N PHE A 126 5.85 13.97 4.44
CA PHE A 126 7.28 13.91 4.12
C PHE A 126 7.55 13.04 2.89
N ARG A 127 6.81 11.95 2.70
CA ARG A 127 6.90 11.11 1.50
C ARG A 127 6.49 11.90 0.25
N GLY A 128 5.36 12.61 0.30
CA GLY A 128 4.92 13.48 -0.79
C GLY A 128 5.92 14.59 -1.09
N LEU A 129 6.47 15.22 -0.06
CA LEU A 129 7.50 16.25 -0.19
C LEU A 129 8.77 15.70 -0.85
N MET A 130 9.29 14.56 -0.38
CA MET A 130 10.48 13.94 -0.97
C MET A 130 10.26 13.55 -2.42
N ILE A 131 9.08 13.04 -2.79
CA ILE A 131 8.75 12.74 -4.18
C ILE A 131 8.72 14.02 -5.02
N ALA A 132 8.06 15.08 -4.55
CA ALA A 132 7.99 16.34 -5.28
C ALA A 132 9.36 17.01 -5.46
N VAL A 133 10.18 17.00 -4.42
CA VAL A 133 11.56 17.51 -4.49
C VAL A 133 12.41 16.62 -5.39
N GLY A 134 12.29 15.31 -5.28
CA GLY A 134 13.03 14.35 -6.11
C GLY A 134 12.72 14.49 -7.60
N THR A 135 11.43 14.59 -7.97
CA THR A 135 11.03 14.81 -9.36
C THR A 135 11.52 16.16 -9.88
N TRP A 136 11.38 17.22 -9.08
CA TRP A 136 11.88 18.54 -9.44
C TRP A 136 13.40 18.53 -9.68
N LEU A 137 14.15 17.83 -8.83
CA LEU A 137 15.60 17.72 -8.91
C LEU A 137 16.04 16.92 -10.15
N ILE A 138 15.36 15.83 -10.49
CA ILE A 138 15.60 15.05 -11.72
C ILE A 138 15.35 15.91 -12.97
N HIS A 139 14.32 16.75 -12.97
CA HIS A 139 14.00 17.61 -14.12
C HIS A 139 15.02 18.74 -14.35
N HIS A 140 15.71 19.22 -13.31
CA HIS A 140 16.65 20.35 -13.41
C HIS A 140 18.12 19.91 -13.45
N VAL A 141 18.45 18.72 -12.96
CA VAL A 141 19.83 18.24 -12.82
C VAL A 141 20.01 16.91 -13.56
N SER A 142 20.37 16.98 -14.84
CA SER A 142 20.60 15.81 -15.71
C SER A 142 21.74 14.89 -15.22
N TRP A 143 22.65 15.40 -14.38
CA TRP A 143 23.74 14.62 -13.77
C TRP A 143 23.25 13.66 -12.68
N ILE A 144 22.13 13.96 -12.01
CA ILE A 144 21.63 13.14 -10.91
C ILE A 144 21.14 11.77 -11.38
N THR A 145 20.68 11.68 -12.63
CA THR A 145 20.29 10.41 -13.26
C THR A 145 21.44 9.43 -13.40
N TYR A 146 22.70 9.89 -13.41
CA TYR A 146 23.89 9.01 -13.42
C TYR A 146 24.26 8.46 -12.03
N VAL A 147 23.81 9.12 -10.95
CA VAL A 147 24.09 8.72 -9.56
C VAL A 147 22.93 7.90 -8.97
N PHE A 148 21.70 8.18 -9.40
CA PHE A 148 20.47 7.52 -8.93
C PHE A 148 19.87 6.53 -9.95
N GLY A 149 20.47 6.38 -11.14
CA GLY A 149 20.02 5.48 -12.22
C GLY A 149 20.75 4.15 -12.24
#